data_AF-A0A2E0QNQ2-F1
#
_entry.id   AF-A0A2E0QNQ2-F1
#
_cell.length_a   1.000
_cell.length_b   1.000
_cell.length_c   1.000
_cell.angle_alpha   90.00
_cell.angle_beta   90.00
_cell.angle_gamma   90.00
#
_symmetry.space_group_name_H-M   'P 1'
#
loop_
_entity.id
_entity.type
_entity.pdbx_description
1 polymer ?
#
loop_
_entity_poly.entity_id
_entity_poly.type
_entity_poly.pdbx_seq_one_letter_code
_entity_poly.pdbx_strand_id
1 'polypeptide(L)'
;MRFRSLTKWNINEEIHGLLFFAQRSEELLFDYTLDSYKPPAHTPSSLSLESLQVIKEVELGRIDSRNIDHVVEELSDSIKHDKVAKSLLDLPLEKYLNHSPDSDLSGLKARIEILSRTLERYRYFERCEDLLKQAIRNGQKKDIDALTKMYFSTLLHIGVHKDNLYKKTRDFFFTGSEPEIITNLDAFDSYSQLIYPFEHKFRVFFIATDLIADIKQSLKTFKTVIHETLPSDIPESPLATTFIKNADEKFVEVSEITALDCETARESAERRLDRLRDFFTLYHHKSQVSWHPETLILQCCNPDPQIVSLPRNSMEKVSDLPPKAASEKLNYMLKNMRLHRDELSKFGRVVDFHGLAVTNSDPENQLMSLWIALEALVPMKSKRSKITEIIDGVIPFITTNYVNRIFRKTMNDLIRWNRREIARILHDVALDGRASLTKRLFHLTAFKENEDLRNELFNSLRDFELMRFRIFTLSECLSSPKKTKKFIEKHELRVTWQIRRIYRTRNLIVHTGRTPSSISPIIENGHDYLDQVLLTIVRMSTSNYKIQTIPQAFELASIAREKIFRYLESAGENHNSAQTGVLLNEHEFVIPPS
;
A
#
# COMPACT_ATOMS: atom_id res chain seq x y z
N MET A 1 7.69 -8.26 7.94
CA MET A 1 8.14 -9.51 7.27
C MET A 1 8.27 -10.61 8.30
N ARG A 2 8.02 -11.87 7.92
CA ARG A 2 8.23 -13.04 8.78
C ARG A 2 9.11 -14.02 8.02
N PHE A 3 10.11 -14.59 8.68
CA PHE A 3 10.85 -15.71 8.09
C PHE A 3 9.96 -16.95 8.10
N ARG A 4 9.66 -17.49 6.92
CA ARG A 4 8.79 -18.65 6.74
C ARG A 4 9.60 -19.95 6.83
N SER A 5 8.89 -21.05 7.09
CA SER A 5 9.47 -22.38 6.94
C SER A 5 9.90 -22.57 5.48
N LEU A 6 11.10 -23.12 5.28
CA LEU A 6 11.64 -23.43 3.96
C LEU A 6 11.57 -24.93 3.66
N THR A 7 10.66 -25.67 4.30
CA THR A 7 10.48 -27.12 4.11
C THR A 7 10.13 -27.51 2.68
N LYS A 8 9.52 -26.59 1.90
CA LYS A 8 9.24 -26.76 0.47
C LYS A 8 10.44 -26.47 -0.43
N TRP A 9 11.62 -26.19 0.11
CA TRP A 9 12.77 -25.73 -0.67
C TRP A 9 13.95 -26.68 -0.53
N ASN A 10 14.49 -27.12 -1.65
CA ASN A 10 15.81 -27.73 -1.70
C ASN A 10 16.84 -26.67 -2.12
N ILE A 11 17.29 -25.88 -1.15
CA ILE A 11 18.09 -24.66 -1.38
C ILE A 11 19.48 -25.03 -1.91
N ASN A 12 19.81 -24.45 -3.07
CA ASN A 12 21.11 -24.50 -3.71
C ASN A 12 21.42 -23.12 -4.32
N GLU A 13 22.67 -22.90 -4.75
CA GLU A 13 23.14 -21.62 -5.31
C GLU A 13 22.26 -21.08 -6.45
N GLU A 14 21.73 -21.97 -7.30
CA GLU A 14 20.93 -21.61 -8.48
C GLU A 14 19.55 -21.05 -8.12
N ILE A 15 18.96 -21.45 -7.00
CA ILE A 15 17.60 -21.05 -6.62
C ILE A 15 17.51 -19.91 -5.59
N HIS A 16 18.63 -19.36 -5.10
CA HIS A 16 18.60 -18.21 -4.18
C HIS A 16 17.91 -16.98 -4.78
N GLY A 17 18.04 -16.76 -6.10
CA GLY A 17 17.31 -15.71 -6.81
C GLY A 17 15.79 -15.90 -6.73
N LEU A 18 15.33 -17.15 -6.90
CA LEU A 18 13.93 -17.52 -6.82
C LEU A 18 13.39 -17.44 -5.39
N LEU A 19 14.18 -17.87 -4.40
CA LEU A 19 13.83 -17.74 -2.98
C LEU A 19 13.68 -16.26 -2.59
N PHE A 20 14.58 -15.40 -3.04
CA PHE A 20 14.46 -13.95 -2.84
C PHE A 20 13.19 -13.40 -3.49
N PHE A 21 12.88 -13.79 -4.73
CA PHE A 21 11.62 -13.44 -5.40
C PHE A 21 10.40 -13.87 -4.57
N ALA A 22 10.35 -15.11 -4.10
CA ALA A 22 9.23 -15.64 -3.32
C ALA A 22 9.02 -14.85 -2.01
N GLN A 23 10.09 -14.61 -1.26
CA GLN A 23 10.04 -13.80 -0.03
C GLN A 23 9.58 -12.37 -0.33
N ARG A 24 10.09 -11.76 -1.42
CA ARG A 24 9.72 -10.40 -1.81
C ARG A 24 8.26 -10.30 -2.27
N SER A 25 7.77 -11.31 -2.97
CA SER A 25 6.39 -11.44 -3.41
C SER A 25 5.44 -11.50 -2.22
N GLU A 26 5.74 -12.34 -1.22
CA GLU A 26 4.94 -12.40 0.02
C GLU A 26 4.90 -11.05 0.72
N GLU A 27 6.04 -10.35 0.83
CA GLU A 27 6.05 -9.03 1.46
C GLU A 27 5.22 -7.99 0.70
N LEU A 28 5.33 -7.93 -0.62
CA LEU A 28 4.57 -7.00 -1.45
C LEU A 28 3.06 -7.20 -1.30
N LEU A 29 2.62 -8.45 -1.22
CA LEU A 29 1.21 -8.81 -1.19
C LEU A 29 0.63 -8.87 0.22
N PHE A 30 1.45 -8.75 1.26
CA PHE A 30 0.96 -8.73 2.64
C PHE A 30 0.37 -7.36 3.01
N ASP A 31 -0.84 -7.36 3.58
CA ASP A 31 -1.58 -6.12 3.89
C ASP A 31 -0.87 -5.18 4.87
N TYR A 32 -0.20 -5.75 5.88
CA TYR A 32 0.46 -4.99 6.95
C TYR A 32 1.95 -4.68 6.66
N THR A 33 2.34 -4.76 5.39
CA THR A 33 3.64 -4.30 4.93
C THR A 33 3.73 -2.78 5.06
N LEU A 34 4.91 -2.25 5.38
CA LEU A 34 5.10 -0.80 5.46
C LEU A 34 4.94 -0.21 4.04
N ASP A 35 4.34 0.97 3.91
CA ASP A 35 4.09 1.69 2.65
C ASP A 35 5.30 1.64 1.69
N SER A 36 6.50 1.90 2.23
CA SER A 36 7.75 1.95 1.46
C SER A 36 8.22 0.60 0.90
N TYR A 37 7.61 -0.50 1.35
CA TYR A 37 7.88 -1.86 0.89
C TYR A 37 6.70 -2.50 0.13
N LYS A 38 5.55 -1.81 -0.01
CA LYS A 38 4.41 -2.23 -0.83
C LYS A 38 4.69 -2.04 -2.34
N PRO A 39 3.90 -2.66 -3.23
CA PRO A 39 3.92 -2.33 -4.65
C PRO A 39 3.62 -0.84 -4.82
N PRO A 40 4.26 -0.17 -5.79
CA PRO A 40 3.88 1.19 -6.12
C PRO A 40 2.44 1.21 -6.64
N ALA A 41 1.71 2.30 -6.32
CA ALA A 41 0.33 2.46 -6.72
C ALA A 41 0.15 2.44 -8.24
N HIS A 42 1.17 2.83 -9.01
CA HIS A 42 1.16 2.80 -10.46
C HIS A 42 2.50 2.32 -11.05
N THR A 43 2.41 1.79 -12.26
CA THR A 43 3.53 1.53 -13.17
C THR A 43 3.53 2.59 -14.27
N PRO A 44 4.61 2.74 -15.06
CA PRO A 44 4.58 3.56 -16.27
C PRO A 44 3.36 3.32 -17.17
N SER A 45 2.94 2.05 -17.31
CA SER A 45 1.74 1.67 -18.06
C SER A 45 0.49 2.34 -17.48
N SER A 46 0.20 2.14 -16.20
CA SER A 46 -1.01 2.71 -15.59
C SER A 46 -0.94 4.22 -15.36
N LEU A 47 0.24 4.81 -15.17
CA LEU A 47 0.44 6.26 -15.14
C LEU A 47 0.14 6.92 -16.49
N SER A 48 0.43 6.24 -17.61
CA SER A 48 0.06 6.76 -18.94
C SER A 48 -1.47 6.88 -19.09
N LEU A 49 -2.21 5.89 -18.58
CA LEU A 49 -3.68 5.92 -18.55
C LEU A 49 -4.21 6.97 -17.57
N GLU A 50 -3.60 7.10 -16.39
CA GLU A 50 -3.93 8.16 -15.43
C GLU A 50 -3.74 9.54 -16.08
N SER A 51 -2.64 9.73 -16.81
CA SER A 51 -2.34 11.00 -17.49
C SER A 51 -3.40 11.36 -18.53
N LEU A 52 -3.85 10.40 -19.33
CA LEU A 52 -4.96 10.60 -20.29
C LEU A 52 -6.27 10.96 -19.60
N GLN A 53 -6.56 10.31 -18.47
CA GLN A 53 -7.75 10.62 -17.68
C GLN A 53 -7.65 12.02 -17.07
N VAL A 54 -6.49 12.45 -16.59
CA VAL A 54 -6.26 13.82 -16.10
C VAL A 54 -6.46 14.84 -17.20
N ILE A 55 -5.88 14.64 -18.39
CA ILE A 55 -6.08 15.53 -19.55
C ILE A 55 -7.57 15.67 -19.86
N LYS A 56 -8.30 14.56 -19.90
CA LYS A 56 -9.75 14.57 -20.14
C LYS A 56 -10.53 15.37 -19.10
N GLU A 57 -10.20 15.24 -17.81
CA GLU A 57 -10.89 16.00 -16.77
C GLU A 57 -10.53 17.49 -16.79
N VAL A 58 -9.33 17.87 -17.27
CA VAL A 58 -8.97 19.27 -17.54
C VAL A 58 -9.74 19.81 -18.75
N GLU A 59 -9.85 19.06 -19.85
CA GLU A 59 -10.65 19.44 -21.02
C GLU A 59 -12.12 19.69 -20.65
N LEU A 60 -12.65 18.95 -19.67
CA LEU A 60 -14.00 19.10 -19.14
C LEU A 60 -14.13 20.22 -18.08
N GLY A 61 -13.05 20.94 -17.75
CA GLY A 61 -13.04 22.05 -16.80
C GLY A 61 -13.24 21.65 -15.34
N ARG A 62 -13.01 20.39 -14.97
CA ARG A 62 -13.30 19.85 -13.62
C ARG A 62 -12.10 19.90 -12.67
N ILE A 63 -10.89 19.89 -13.23
CA ILE A 63 -9.65 20.04 -12.47
C ILE A 63 -8.74 21.09 -13.13
N ASP A 64 -7.91 21.74 -12.33
CA ASP A 64 -6.97 22.77 -12.78
C ASP A 64 -5.90 22.21 -13.71
N SER A 65 -5.52 22.96 -14.75
CA SER A 65 -4.59 22.53 -15.80
C SER A 65 -3.19 22.16 -15.27
N ARG A 66 -2.73 22.72 -14.15
CA ARG A 66 -1.44 22.38 -13.54
C ARG A 66 -1.35 20.91 -13.14
N ASN A 67 -2.48 20.23 -12.98
CA ASN A 67 -2.48 18.78 -12.69
C ASN A 67 -1.86 17.97 -13.83
N ILE A 68 -1.88 18.47 -15.07
CA ILE A 68 -1.20 17.84 -16.23
C ILE A 68 0.31 17.86 -16.02
N ASP A 69 0.88 19.01 -15.67
CA ASP A 69 2.32 19.14 -15.43
C ASP A 69 2.81 18.13 -14.39
N HIS A 70 2.08 18.00 -13.28
CA HIS A 70 2.47 17.11 -12.19
C HIS A 70 2.36 15.62 -12.54
N VAL A 71 1.33 15.21 -13.31
CA VAL A 71 1.20 13.79 -13.70
C VAL A 71 2.18 13.43 -14.81
N VAL A 72 2.49 14.37 -15.72
CA VAL A 72 3.51 14.18 -16.77
C VAL A 72 4.91 14.14 -16.17
N GLU A 73 5.19 14.96 -15.15
CA GLU A 73 6.43 14.89 -14.36
C GLU A 73 6.61 13.51 -13.70
N GLU A 74 5.57 13.02 -13.02
CA GLU A 74 5.57 11.69 -12.39
C GLU A 74 5.77 10.57 -13.42
N LEU A 75 5.05 10.62 -14.55
CA LEU A 75 5.19 9.64 -15.64
C LEU A 75 6.61 9.66 -16.23
N SER A 76 7.18 10.85 -16.44
CA SER A 76 8.55 11.01 -16.94
C SER A 76 9.58 10.43 -15.98
N ASP A 77 9.48 10.72 -14.69
CA ASP A 77 10.37 10.14 -13.67
C ASP A 77 10.24 8.62 -13.58
N SER A 78 9.01 8.12 -13.64
CA SER A 78 8.72 6.68 -13.60
C SER A 78 9.39 5.95 -14.76
N ILE A 79 9.22 6.41 -15.99
CA ILE A 79 9.84 5.80 -17.18
C ILE A 79 11.38 5.90 -17.14
N LYS A 80 11.93 7.02 -16.65
CA LYS A 80 13.38 7.20 -16.52
C LYS A 80 14.03 6.18 -15.59
N HIS A 81 13.29 5.58 -14.67
CA HIS A 81 13.82 4.63 -13.70
C HIS A 81 13.33 3.19 -13.92
N ASP A 82 12.45 2.97 -14.89
CA ASP A 82 11.84 1.67 -15.15
C ASP A 82 12.51 0.93 -16.32
N LYS A 83 13.02 -0.28 -16.06
CA LYS A 83 13.69 -1.12 -17.07
C LYS A 83 12.72 -1.73 -18.09
N VAL A 84 11.49 -2.04 -17.67
CA VAL A 84 10.46 -2.64 -18.52
C VAL A 84 10.02 -1.63 -19.56
N ALA A 85 9.59 -0.44 -19.12
CA ALA A 85 9.16 0.66 -19.97
C ALA A 85 10.24 1.02 -20.98
N LYS A 86 11.48 1.25 -20.53
CA LYS A 86 12.61 1.56 -21.43
C LYS A 86 12.84 0.50 -22.49
N SER A 87 12.62 -0.78 -22.16
CA SER A 87 12.79 -1.87 -23.13
C SER A 87 11.66 -1.96 -24.16
N LEU A 88 10.53 -1.29 -23.91
CA LEU A 88 9.36 -1.27 -24.79
C LEU A 88 9.26 0.01 -25.62
N LEU A 89 9.96 1.09 -25.25
CA LEU A 89 9.93 2.35 -25.99
C LEU A 89 10.60 2.21 -27.36
N ASP A 90 9.91 2.66 -28.40
CA ASP A 90 10.44 2.71 -29.76
C ASP A 90 11.20 4.02 -30.05
N LEU A 91 10.97 5.06 -29.24
CA LEU A 91 11.56 6.40 -29.39
C LEU A 91 12.11 6.91 -28.04
N PRO A 92 13.01 7.93 -28.05
CA PRO A 92 13.40 8.61 -26.83
C PRO A 92 12.19 9.18 -26.07
N LEU A 93 12.24 9.14 -24.74
CA LEU A 93 11.14 9.55 -23.85
C LEU A 93 10.64 10.97 -24.14
N GLU A 94 11.56 11.87 -24.47
CA GLU A 94 11.29 13.28 -24.79
C GLU A 94 10.36 13.42 -25.99
N LYS A 95 10.39 12.46 -26.93
CA LYS A 95 9.48 12.46 -28.09
C LYS A 95 8.03 12.19 -27.71
N TYR A 96 7.79 11.55 -26.57
CA TYR A 96 6.44 11.32 -26.05
C TYR A 96 5.99 12.46 -25.13
N LEU A 97 6.85 12.87 -24.19
CA LEU A 97 6.45 13.68 -23.04
C LEU A 97 6.93 15.13 -23.06
N ASN A 98 7.59 15.60 -24.13
CA ASN A 98 7.93 17.03 -24.22
C ASN A 98 6.64 17.87 -24.17
N HIS A 99 6.53 18.64 -23.08
CA HIS A 99 5.43 19.53 -22.77
C HIS A 99 6.00 20.84 -22.21
N SER A 100 5.53 21.96 -22.71
CA SER A 100 5.65 23.27 -22.06
C SER A 100 4.25 23.79 -21.71
N PRO A 101 4.11 24.71 -20.75
CA PRO A 101 2.80 25.27 -20.38
C PRO A 101 2.03 25.88 -21.56
N ASP A 102 2.73 26.35 -22.60
CA ASP A 102 2.16 26.92 -23.83
C ASP A 102 1.97 25.89 -24.96
N SER A 103 2.29 24.62 -24.73
CA SER A 103 2.24 23.60 -25.78
C SER A 103 0.82 23.08 -26.03
N ASP A 104 0.58 22.66 -27.27
CA ASP A 104 -0.69 22.09 -27.70
C ASP A 104 -1.07 20.83 -26.88
N LEU A 105 -2.12 20.97 -26.07
CA LEU A 105 -2.67 19.90 -25.24
C LEU A 105 -3.15 18.72 -26.10
N SER A 106 -3.72 19.00 -27.28
CA SER A 106 -4.17 17.96 -28.21
C SER A 106 -3.00 17.11 -28.69
N GLY A 107 -1.90 17.76 -29.08
CA GLY A 107 -0.65 17.10 -29.43
C GLY A 107 -0.06 16.29 -28.27
N LEU A 108 -0.06 16.80 -27.04
CA LEU A 108 0.40 16.03 -25.87
C LEU A 108 -0.45 14.77 -25.66
N LYS A 109 -1.78 14.92 -25.68
CA LYS A 109 -2.73 13.82 -25.52
C LYS A 109 -2.48 12.72 -26.54
N ALA A 110 -2.36 13.07 -27.82
CA ALA A 110 -2.07 12.12 -28.89
C ALA A 110 -0.75 11.36 -28.65
N ARG A 111 0.30 12.04 -28.17
CA ARG A 111 1.58 11.38 -27.84
C ARG A 111 1.47 10.44 -26.65
N ILE A 112 0.73 10.80 -25.60
CA ILE A 112 0.49 9.93 -24.45
C ILE A 112 -0.41 8.74 -24.85
N GLU A 113 -1.36 8.92 -25.76
CA GLU A 113 -2.14 7.81 -26.31
C GLU A 113 -1.24 6.79 -27.02
N ILE A 114 -0.30 7.25 -27.85
CA ILE A 114 0.71 6.37 -28.47
C ILE A 114 1.54 5.67 -27.38
N LEU A 115 2.04 6.41 -26.39
CA LEU A 115 2.82 5.86 -25.29
C LEU A 115 2.03 4.77 -24.52
N SER A 116 0.75 4.98 -24.25
CA SER A 116 -0.13 4.03 -23.56
C SER A 116 -0.35 2.74 -24.36
N ARG A 117 -0.35 2.82 -25.70
CA ARG A 117 -0.38 1.64 -26.59
C ARG A 117 0.97 0.93 -26.63
N THR A 118 2.08 1.68 -26.61
CA THR A 118 3.43 1.10 -26.50
C THR A 118 3.59 0.35 -25.17
N LEU A 119 3.07 0.91 -24.08
CA LEU A 119 3.11 0.37 -22.72
C LEU A 119 1.80 -0.32 -22.33
N GLU A 120 1.10 -0.96 -23.28
CA GLU A 120 -0.15 -1.69 -23.00
C GLU A 120 0.05 -2.71 -21.86
N ARG A 121 -0.96 -2.91 -21.01
CA ARG A 121 -0.83 -3.63 -19.73
C ARG A 121 -0.35 -5.07 -19.88
N TYR A 122 -0.88 -5.85 -20.83
CA TYR A 122 -0.43 -7.23 -21.07
C TYR A 122 0.96 -7.26 -21.69
N ARG A 123 1.22 -6.41 -22.68
CA ARG A 123 2.58 -6.28 -23.27
C ARG A 123 3.63 -5.91 -22.21
N TYR A 124 3.28 -5.01 -21.30
CA TYR A 124 4.13 -4.61 -20.18
C TYR A 124 4.34 -5.75 -19.18
N PHE A 125 3.28 -6.48 -18.86
CA PHE A 125 3.31 -7.63 -17.97
C PHE A 125 4.24 -8.74 -18.49
N GLU A 126 4.05 -9.18 -19.73
CA GLU A 126 4.88 -10.22 -20.38
C GLU A 126 6.35 -9.80 -20.44
N ARG A 127 6.62 -8.54 -20.80
CA ARG A 127 7.99 -8.04 -20.82
C ARG A 127 8.63 -7.98 -19.42
N CYS A 128 7.83 -7.66 -18.40
CA CYS A 128 8.28 -7.67 -17.01
C CYS A 128 8.63 -9.10 -16.58
N GLU A 129 7.80 -10.08 -16.94
CA GLU A 129 8.03 -11.51 -16.67
C GLU A 129 9.35 -12.00 -17.28
N ASP A 130 9.61 -11.72 -18.56
CA ASP A 130 10.86 -12.07 -19.25
C ASP A 130 12.10 -11.55 -18.52
N LEU A 131 12.10 -10.25 -18.20
CA LEU A 131 13.21 -9.59 -17.53
C LEU A 131 13.38 -10.13 -16.10
N LEU A 132 12.28 -10.43 -15.42
CA LEU A 132 12.29 -10.98 -14.07
C LEU A 132 12.86 -12.40 -14.06
N LYS A 133 12.48 -13.24 -15.02
CA LYS A 133 13.05 -14.58 -15.21
C LYS A 133 14.56 -14.52 -15.39
N GLN A 134 15.04 -13.60 -16.23
CA GLN A 134 16.48 -13.39 -16.42
C GLN A 134 17.18 -12.90 -15.14
N ALA A 135 16.58 -11.95 -14.43
CA ALA A 135 17.15 -11.43 -13.18
C ALA A 135 17.21 -12.51 -12.08
N ILE A 136 16.19 -13.36 -11.98
CA ILE A 136 16.14 -14.50 -11.07
C ILE A 136 17.27 -15.48 -11.39
N ARG A 137 17.39 -15.89 -12.66
CA ARG A 137 18.43 -16.81 -13.12
C ARG A 137 19.84 -16.30 -12.84
N ASN A 138 20.05 -15.00 -12.98
CA ASN A 138 21.35 -14.35 -12.75
C ASN A 138 21.58 -13.94 -11.29
N GLY A 139 20.65 -14.21 -10.38
CA GLY A 139 20.75 -13.81 -8.96
C GLY A 139 20.81 -12.29 -8.73
N GLN A 140 20.31 -11.49 -9.66
CA GLN A 140 20.41 -10.01 -9.65
C GLN A 140 19.39 -9.38 -8.71
N LYS A 141 19.60 -9.48 -7.38
CA LYS A 141 18.61 -9.06 -6.36
C LYS A 141 18.05 -7.64 -6.50
N LYS A 142 18.86 -6.66 -6.92
CA LYS A 142 18.36 -5.29 -7.18
C LYS A 142 17.32 -5.27 -8.31
N ASP A 143 17.54 -6.06 -9.35
CA ASP A 143 16.65 -6.16 -10.49
C ASP A 143 15.42 -7.00 -10.15
N ILE A 144 15.59 -8.10 -9.42
CA ILE A 144 14.48 -8.90 -8.89
C ILE A 144 13.56 -8.02 -8.04
N ASP A 145 14.08 -7.21 -7.11
CA ASP A 145 13.25 -6.31 -6.28
C ASP A 145 12.46 -5.29 -7.13
N ALA A 146 13.13 -4.63 -8.08
CA ALA A 146 12.51 -3.63 -8.94
C ALA A 146 11.44 -4.24 -9.86
N LEU A 147 11.75 -5.37 -10.51
CA LEU A 147 10.85 -6.05 -11.44
C LEU A 147 9.67 -6.72 -10.72
N THR A 148 9.89 -7.31 -9.54
CA THR A 148 8.80 -7.90 -8.74
C THR A 148 7.76 -6.84 -8.34
N LYS A 149 8.21 -5.63 -7.98
CA LYS A 149 7.31 -4.50 -7.70
C LYS A 149 6.44 -4.14 -8.91
N MET A 150 7.04 -4.09 -10.10
CA MET A 150 6.34 -3.79 -11.35
C MET A 150 5.40 -4.92 -11.76
N TYR A 151 5.84 -6.16 -11.64
CA TYR A 151 5.09 -7.36 -11.97
C TYR A 151 3.76 -7.42 -11.20
N PHE A 152 3.77 -7.30 -9.87
CA PHE A 152 2.54 -7.29 -9.08
C PHE A 152 1.73 -6.00 -9.24
N SER A 153 2.38 -4.82 -9.37
CA SER A 153 1.64 -3.58 -9.62
C SER A 153 0.86 -3.67 -10.94
N THR A 154 1.45 -4.23 -11.99
CA THR A 154 0.76 -4.44 -13.28
C THR A 154 -0.39 -5.45 -13.16
N LEU A 155 -0.22 -6.58 -12.46
CA LEU A 155 -1.31 -7.55 -12.24
C LEU A 155 -2.52 -6.92 -11.52
N LEU A 156 -2.26 -6.11 -10.49
CA LEU A 156 -3.32 -5.35 -9.79
C LEU A 156 -4.02 -4.37 -10.74
N HIS A 157 -3.29 -3.74 -11.67
CA HIS A 157 -3.86 -2.85 -12.71
C HIS A 157 -4.55 -3.58 -13.85
N ILE A 158 -4.21 -4.84 -14.12
CA ILE A 158 -4.97 -5.71 -15.03
C ILE A 158 -6.31 -6.08 -14.38
N GLY A 159 -6.32 -6.26 -13.06
CA GLY A 159 -7.54 -6.45 -12.26
C GLY A 159 -7.52 -7.70 -11.39
N VAL A 160 -6.37 -8.37 -11.25
CA VAL A 160 -6.25 -9.53 -10.35
C VAL A 160 -6.31 -9.05 -8.90
N HIS A 161 -7.10 -9.71 -8.07
CA HIS A 161 -7.27 -9.32 -6.68
C HIS A 161 -6.00 -9.60 -5.86
N LYS A 162 -5.65 -8.68 -4.96
CA LYS A 162 -4.43 -8.79 -4.12
C LYS A 162 -4.45 -10.02 -3.21
N ASP A 163 -5.61 -10.36 -2.64
CA ASP A 163 -5.73 -11.49 -1.73
C ASP A 163 -5.57 -12.83 -2.45
N ASN A 164 -6.06 -12.93 -3.70
CA ASN A 164 -5.83 -14.08 -4.57
C ASN A 164 -4.34 -14.27 -4.83
N LEU A 165 -3.65 -13.19 -5.23
CA LEU A 165 -2.20 -13.19 -5.43
C LEU A 165 -1.47 -13.58 -4.15
N TYR A 166 -1.85 -13.02 -2.99
CA TYR A 166 -1.22 -13.33 -1.70
C TYR A 166 -1.40 -14.81 -1.34
N LYS A 167 -2.62 -15.34 -1.49
CA LYS A 167 -2.95 -16.74 -1.23
C LYS A 167 -2.15 -17.67 -2.14
N LYS A 168 -2.22 -17.48 -3.46
CA LYS A 168 -1.48 -18.29 -4.45
C LYS A 168 0.03 -18.23 -4.22
N THR A 169 0.59 -17.06 -3.92
CA THR A 169 2.02 -16.90 -3.58
C THR A 169 2.41 -17.71 -2.37
N ARG A 170 1.63 -17.60 -1.29
CA ARG A 170 1.93 -18.29 -0.04
C ARG A 170 1.78 -19.80 -0.20
N ASP A 171 0.71 -20.24 -0.86
CA ASP A 171 0.42 -21.66 -1.04
C ASP A 171 1.48 -22.30 -1.96
N PHE A 172 1.83 -21.66 -3.07
CA PHE A 172 2.85 -22.18 -3.98
C PHE A 172 4.23 -22.26 -3.30
N PHE A 173 4.71 -21.16 -2.70
CA PHE A 173 6.09 -21.09 -2.21
C PHE A 173 6.33 -21.58 -0.78
N PHE A 174 5.31 -21.62 0.09
CA PHE A 174 5.54 -21.81 1.53
C PHE A 174 4.60 -22.78 2.23
N THR A 175 3.30 -22.82 1.91
CA THR A 175 2.30 -23.51 2.76
C THR A 175 1.42 -24.55 2.09
N GLY A 176 1.23 -24.47 0.77
CA GLY A 176 0.35 -25.39 0.03
C GLY A 176 1.05 -26.72 -0.26
N SER A 177 0.26 -27.73 -0.65
CA SER A 177 0.75 -29.06 -0.99
C SER A 177 1.55 -29.11 -2.28
N GLU A 178 1.21 -28.25 -3.25
CA GLU A 178 1.85 -28.23 -4.58
C GLU A 178 2.59 -26.92 -4.84
N PRO A 179 3.77 -26.95 -5.47
CA PRO A 179 4.61 -28.15 -5.68
C PRO A 179 5.09 -28.70 -4.32
N GLU A 180 5.35 -30.01 -4.20
CA GLU A 180 5.81 -30.58 -2.93
C GLU A 180 7.17 -29.98 -2.49
N ILE A 181 8.14 -29.96 -3.42
CA ILE A 181 9.49 -29.40 -3.22
C ILE A 181 9.90 -28.59 -4.45
N ILE A 182 10.43 -27.40 -4.21
CA ILE A 182 11.03 -26.50 -5.20
C ILE A 182 12.52 -26.80 -5.27
N THR A 183 12.97 -27.24 -6.44
CA THR A 183 14.36 -27.68 -6.68
C THR A 183 15.09 -26.88 -7.76
N ASN A 184 14.35 -26.22 -8.66
CA ASN A 184 14.90 -25.54 -9.83
C ASN A 184 14.10 -24.26 -10.18
N LEU A 185 14.53 -23.58 -11.25
CA LEU A 185 13.94 -22.33 -11.71
C LEU A 185 12.62 -22.47 -12.48
N ASP A 186 12.25 -23.68 -12.94
CA ASP A 186 10.98 -23.92 -13.66
C ASP A 186 9.75 -23.67 -12.77
N ALA A 187 9.96 -23.68 -11.45
CA ALA A 187 8.97 -23.26 -10.47
C ALA A 187 8.54 -21.79 -10.67
N PHE A 188 9.38 -20.91 -11.22
CA PHE A 188 8.97 -19.55 -11.57
C PHE A 188 7.94 -19.56 -12.71
N ASP A 189 8.19 -20.32 -13.77
CA ASP A 189 7.26 -20.41 -14.91
C ASP A 189 5.92 -21.03 -14.49
N SER A 190 5.99 -22.08 -13.67
CA SER A 190 4.81 -22.74 -13.11
C SER A 190 4.00 -21.78 -12.22
N TYR A 191 4.68 -20.98 -11.40
CA TYR A 191 4.05 -19.95 -10.60
C TYR A 191 3.44 -18.84 -11.48
N SER A 192 4.15 -18.36 -12.49
CA SER A 192 3.67 -17.30 -13.38
C SER A 192 2.39 -17.72 -14.10
N GLN A 193 2.36 -18.96 -14.60
CA GLN A 193 1.17 -19.54 -15.21
C GLN A 193 0.01 -19.65 -14.23
N LEU A 194 0.28 -19.98 -12.95
CA LEU A 194 -0.74 -20.09 -11.91
C LEU A 194 -1.44 -18.75 -11.61
N ILE A 195 -0.73 -17.63 -11.73
CA ILE A 195 -1.26 -16.29 -11.44
C ILE A 195 -1.57 -15.48 -12.69
N TYR A 196 -1.42 -16.06 -13.89
CA TYR A 196 -1.71 -15.40 -15.14
C TYR A 196 -3.18 -14.94 -15.18
N PRO A 197 -3.47 -13.70 -15.63
CA PRO A 197 -4.80 -13.10 -15.55
C PRO A 197 -5.75 -13.62 -16.65
N PHE A 198 -6.19 -14.88 -16.53
CA PHE A 198 -7.23 -15.44 -17.39
C PHE A 198 -8.63 -15.07 -16.91
N GLU A 199 -9.51 -14.71 -17.84
CA GLU A 199 -10.93 -14.52 -17.53
C GLU A 199 -11.64 -15.86 -17.36
N HIS A 200 -12.47 -15.94 -16.33
CA HIS A 200 -13.28 -17.10 -16.00
C HIS A 200 -14.74 -16.71 -15.77
N LYS A 201 -15.64 -17.67 -15.95
CA LYS A 201 -17.07 -17.51 -15.63
C LYS A 201 -17.35 -18.06 -14.24
N PHE A 202 -18.16 -17.32 -13.49
CA PHE A 202 -18.51 -17.62 -12.11
C PHE A 202 -20.02 -17.61 -11.86
N ARG A 203 -20.43 -18.43 -10.89
CA ARG A 203 -21.72 -18.33 -10.19
C ARG A 203 -21.42 -18.06 -8.71
N VAL A 204 -22.08 -17.04 -8.16
CA VAL A 204 -21.78 -16.54 -6.81
C VAL A 204 -23.05 -16.65 -5.97
N PHE A 205 -22.96 -17.30 -4.81
CA PHE A 205 -24.08 -17.55 -3.92
C PHE A 205 -23.87 -16.85 -2.58
N PHE A 206 -24.84 -16.02 -2.21
CA PHE A 206 -24.92 -15.36 -0.92
C PHE A 206 -26.01 -15.97 -0.06
N ILE A 207 -25.88 -15.86 1.25
CA ILE A 207 -26.99 -16.06 2.19
C ILE A 207 -27.51 -14.67 2.55
N ALA A 208 -28.75 -14.36 2.21
CA ALA A 208 -29.37 -13.05 2.44
C ALA A 208 -30.60 -13.16 3.34
N THR A 209 -30.96 -12.06 3.98
CA THR A 209 -32.17 -11.96 4.80
C THR A 209 -33.44 -12.19 3.97
N ASP A 210 -34.50 -12.72 4.60
CA ASP A 210 -35.78 -13.03 3.93
C ASP A 210 -36.39 -11.84 3.19
N LEU A 211 -36.07 -10.61 3.61
CA LEU A 211 -36.50 -9.36 2.96
C LEU A 211 -36.17 -9.31 1.45
N ILE A 212 -35.14 -10.04 1.00
CA ILE A 212 -34.83 -10.12 -0.43
C ILE A 212 -35.96 -10.79 -1.25
N ALA A 213 -36.80 -11.62 -0.62
CA ALA A 213 -37.95 -12.25 -1.26
C ALA A 213 -39.03 -11.23 -1.64
N ASP A 214 -39.19 -10.14 -0.88
CA ASP A 214 -40.17 -9.08 -1.17
C ASP A 214 -39.85 -8.33 -2.47
N ILE A 215 -38.59 -8.36 -2.92
CA ILE A 215 -38.13 -7.75 -4.17
C ILE A 215 -37.86 -8.76 -5.28
N LYS A 216 -38.40 -9.98 -5.19
CA LYS A 216 -38.17 -11.09 -6.13
C LYS A 216 -38.39 -10.71 -7.61
N GLN A 217 -39.39 -9.88 -7.90
CA GLN A 217 -39.68 -9.44 -9.28
C GLN A 217 -38.54 -8.62 -9.88
N SER A 218 -37.84 -7.84 -9.06
CA SER A 218 -36.73 -6.98 -9.49
C SER A 218 -35.43 -7.76 -9.72
N LEU A 219 -35.25 -8.93 -9.08
CA LEU A 219 -34.01 -9.72 -9.13
C LEU A 219 -33.61 -10.13 -10.55
N LYS A 220 -34.57 -10.42 -11.42
CA LYS A 220 -34.31 -10.83 -12.80
C LYS A 220 -33.54 -9.77 -13.57
N THR A 221 -33.85 -8.49 -13.35
CA THR A 221 -33.14 -7.34 -13.96
C THR A 221 -31.65 -7.31 -13.55
N PHE A 222 -31.33 -7.85 -12.38
CA PHE A 222 -29.98 -7.96 -11.85
C PHE A 222 -29.38 -9.36 -12.08
N LYS A 223 -29.99 -10.22 -12.92
CA LYS A 223 -29.54 -11.60 -13.17
C LYS A 223 -29.30 -12.39 -11.88
N THR A 224 -30.17 -12.13 -10.91
CA THR A 224 -30.15 -12.71 -9.58
C THR A 224 -31.34 -13.65 -9.41
N VAL A 225 -31.13 -14.78 -8.72
CA VAL A 225 -32.16 -15.80 -8.48
C VAL A 225 -32.15 -16.18 -6.99
N ILE A 226 -33.33 -16.31 -6.39
CA ILE A 226 -33.47 -16.86 -5.03
C ILE A 226 -33.66 -18.37 -5.11
N HIS A 227 -32.95 -19.09 -4.25
CA HIS A 227 -33.13 -20.52 -4.04
C HIS A 227 -33.46 -20.80 -2.56
N GLU A 228 -34.38 -21.74 -2.34
CA GLU A 228 -34.72 -22.23 -0.98
C GLU A 228 -33.67 -23.22 -0.45
N THR A 229 -33.05 -23.97 -1.36
CA THR A 229 -31.97 -24.93 -1.10
C THR A 229 -30.86 -24.69 -2.12
N LEU A 230 -29.62 -25.07 -1.79
CA LEU A 230 -28.53 -25.01 -2.77
C LEU A 230 -28.87 -25.88 -3.99
N PRO A 231 -28.66 -25.39 -5.22
CA PRO A 231 -28.87 -26.18 -6.43
C PRO A 231 -28.12 -27.51 -6.41
N SER A 232 -28.74 -28.57 -6.94
CA SER A 232 -28.19 -29.94 -6.90
C SER A 232 -26.98 -30.16 -7.81
N ASP A 233 -26.66 -29.20 -8.67
CA ASP A 233 -25.47 -29.21 -9.53
C ASP A 233 -24.22 -28.65 -8.81
N ILE A 234 -24.37 -28.17 -7.57
CA ILE A 234 -23.24 -27.81 -6.72
C ILE A 234 -22.59 -29.10 -6.20
N PRO A 235 -21.29 -29.32 -6.45
CA PRO A 235 -20.60 -30.51 -5.97
C PRO A 235 -20.67 -30.64 -4.45
N GLU A 236 -21.03 -31.83 -3.97
CA GLU A 236 -20.94 -32.16 -2.55
C GLU A 236 -19.49 -32.10 -2.11
N SER A 237 -19.15 -31.07 -1.33
CA SER A 237 -17.82 -30.87 -0.77
C SER A 237 -17.93 -30.49 0.71
N PRO A 238 -16.93 -30.81 1.54
CA PRO A 238 -16.92 -30.41 2.94
C PRO A 238 -17.16 -28.91 3.13
N LEU A 239 -16.61 -28.08 2.23
CA LEU A 239 -16.82 -26.63 2.25
C LEU A 239 -18.29 -26.26 1.99
N ALA A 240 -18.92 -26.81 0.95
CA ALA A 240 -20.33 -26.53 0.66
C ALA A 240 -21.25 -26.94 1.83
N THR A 241 -20.93 -28.00 2.56
CA THR A 241 -21.71 -28.42 3.74
C THR A 241 -21.64 -27.44 4.91
N THR A 242 -20.63 -26.57 4.96
CA THR A 242 -20.53 -25.51 5.98
C THR A 242 -21.30 -24.24 5.62
N PHE A 243 -21.76 -24.11 4.37
CA PHE A 243 -22.49 -22.94 3.88
C PHE A 243 -23.99 -23.08 4.14
N ILE A 244 -24.38 -22.90 5.40
CA ILE A 244 -25.74 -23.16 5.89
C ILE A 244 -26.45 -21.85 6.20
N LYS A 245 -27.67 -21.71 5.69
CA LYS A 245 -28.57 -20.59 6.00
C LYS A 245 -29.51 -20.90 7.18
N ASN A 246 -29.98 -19.87 7.84
CA ASN A 246 -31.07 -19.94 8.82
C ASN A 246 -32.45 -20.11 8.15
N ALA A 247 -33.48 -20.34 8.96
CA ALA A 247 -34.85 -20.54 8.47
C ALA A 247 -35.42 -19.27 7.79
N ASP A 248 -35.06 -18.11 8.31
CA ASP A 248 -35.44 -16.75 7.88
C ASP A 248 -34.44 -16.13 6.88
N GLU A 249 -33.72 -16.98 6.15
CA GLU A 249 -32.73 -16.57 5.16
C GLU A 249 -32.94 -17.31 3.85
N LYS A 250 -32.36 -16.78 2.78
CA LYS A 250 -32.44 -17.30 1.41
C LYS A 250 -31.07 -17.43 0.78
N PHE A 251 -30.89 -18.44 -0.06
CA PHE A 251 -29.75 -18.46 -0.96
C PHE A 251 -30.02 -17.55 -2.15
N VAL A 252 -29.05 -16.74 -2.50
CA VAL A 252 -29.15 -15.75 -3.58
C VAL A 252 -28.01 -15.99 -4.56
N GLU A 253 -28.35 -16.52 -5.73
CA GLU A 253 -27.42 -16.72 -6.82
C GLU A 253 -27.32 -15.47 -7.68
N VAL A 254 -26.11 -14.96 -7.87
CA VAL A 254 -25.78 -13.97 -8.89
C VAL A 254 -25.02 -14.68 -10.02
N SER A 255 -25.64 -14.70 -11.19
CA SER A 255 -25.14 -15.41 -12.37
C SER A 255 -24.49 -14.46 -13.38
N GLU A 256 -23.86 -15.04 -14.42
CA GLU A 256 -23.19 -14.31 -15.49
C GLU A 256 -22.14 -13.32 -14.99
N ILE A 257 -21.28 -13.79 -14.09
CA ILE A 257 -20.10 -13.05 -13.62
C ILE A 257 -18.90 -13.52 -14.42
N THR A 258 -18.20 -12.59 -15.07
CA THR A 258 -16.89 -12.82 -15.68
C THR A 258 -15.87 -12.00 -14.91
N ALA A 259 -14.82 -12.66 -14.42
CA ALA A 259 -13.78 -12.05 -13.59
C ALA A 259 -12.45 -12.81 -13.74
N LEU A 260 -11.37 -12.30 -13.16
CA LEU A 260 -10.06 -12.93 -13.18
C LEU A 260 -9.84 -13.93 -12.03
N ASP A 261 -10.57 -13.76 -10.94
CA ASP A 261 -10.50 -14.62 -9.76
C ASP A 261 -11.78 -14.55 -8.91
N CYS A 262 -11.88 -15.44 -7.92
CA CYS A 262 -13.04 -15.58 -7.05
C CYS A 262 -13.31 -14.33 -6.22
N GLU A 263 -12.27 -13.64 -5.75
CA GLU A 263 -12.38 -12.40 -5.00
C GLU A 263 -12.98 -11.28 -5.86
N THR A 264 -12.50 -11.10 -7.09
CA THR A 264 -13.05 -10.13 -8.04
C THR A 264 -14.47 -10.51 -8.48
N ALA A 265 -14.76 -11.81 -8.61
CA ALA A 265 -16.11 -12.32 -8.90
C ALA A 265 -17.09 -11.99 -7.77
N ARG A 266 -16.67 -12.20 -6.51
CA ARG A 266 -17.43 -11.82 -5.30
C ARG A 266 -17.75 -10.34 -5.31
N GLU A 267 -16.74 -9.47 -5.46
CA GLU A 267 -16.95 -8.01 -5.47
C GLU A 267 -17.91 -7.59 -6.59
N SER A 268 -17.78 -8.18 -7.78
CA SER A 268 -18.65 -7.86 -8.92
C SER A 268 -20.10 -8.27 -8.68
N ALA A 269 -20.32 -9.41 -8.02
CA ALA A 269 -21.64 -9.89 -7.64
C ALA A 269 -22.23 -9.05 -6.50
N GLU A 270 -21.42 -8.72 -5.49
CA GLU A 270 -21.80 -7.90 -4.34
C GLU A 270 -22.21 -6.49 -4.79
N ARG A 271 -21.43 -5.82 -5.65
CA ARG A 271 -21.81 -4.52 -6.24
C ARG A 271 -23.16 -4.56 -6.96
N ARG A 272 -23.52 -5.72 -7.53
CA ARG A 272 -24.82 -5.90 -8.20
C ARG A 272 -25.96 -5.99 -7.18
N LEU A 273 -25.75 -6.70 -6.08
CA LEU A 273 -26.70 -6.78 -4.96
C LEU A 273 -26.80 -5.45 -4.20
N ASP A 274 -25.69 -4.75 -3.98
CA ASP A 274 -25.66 -3.41 -3.39
C ASP A 274 -26.53 -2.46 -4.19
N ARG A 275 -26.36 -2.41 -5.51
CA ARG A 275 -27.19 -1.55 -6.37
C ARG A 275 -28.68 -1.87 -6.25
N LEU A 276 -29.04 -3.16 -6.18
CA LEU A 276 -30.42 -3.57 -5.95
C LEU A 276 -30.93 -3.08 -4.58
N ARG A 277 -30.14 -3.28 -3.51
CA ARG A 277 -30.46 -2.80 -2.16
C ARG A 277 -30.63 -1.28 -2.13
N ASP A 278 -29.77 -0.54 -2.83
CA ASP A 278 -29.81 0.92 -2.85
C ASP A 278 -31.06 1.43 -3.55
N PHE A 279 -31.48 0.81 -4.68
CA PHE A 279 -32.76 1.12 -5.32
C PHE A 279 -33.96 0.81 -4.43
N PHE A 280 -33.90 -0.30 -3.68
CA PHE A 280 -34.95 -0.63 -2.72
C PHE A 280 -35.02 0.39 -1.58
N THR A 281 -33.86 0.87 -1.12
CA THR A 281 -33.75 1.84 -0.01
C THR A 281 -34.39 3.20 -0.35
N LEU A 282 -34.54 3.55 -1.64
CA LEU A 282 -35.31 4.73 -2.07
C LEU A 282 -36.77 4.71 -1.57
N TYR A 283 -37.34 3.52 -1.43
CA TYR A 283 -38.74 3.33 -1.02
C TYR A 283 -38.85 2.82 0.42
N HIS A 284 -37.81 2.18 0.95
CA HIS A 284 -37.83 1.57 2.28
C HIS A 284 -36.58 1.88 3.11
N HIS A 285 -36.71 2.85 4.03
CA HIS A 285 -35.58 3.42 4.77
C HIS A 285 -35.31 2.77 6.14
N LYS A 286 -36.26 1.95 6.66
CA LYS A 286 -36.23 1.46 8.04
C LYS A 286 -35.49 0.13 8.22
N SER A 287 -35.41 -0.68 7.18
CA SER A 287 -34.62 -1.92 7.15
C SER A 287 -34.03 -2.12 5.77
N GLN A 288 -32.94 -2.87 5.68
CA GLN A 288 -32.23 -3.11 4.42
C GLN A 288 -32.03 -4.60 4.21
N VAL A 289 -31.99 -5.01 2.95
CA VAL A 289 -31.49 -6.34 2.58
C VAL A 289 -30.02 -6.40 2.95
N SER A 290 -29.63 -7.45 3.66
CA SER A 290 -28.25 -7.74 4.02
C SER A 290 -27.93 -9.20 3.73
N TRP A 291 -26.63 -9.51 3.68
CA TRP A 291 -26.13 -10.85 3.42
C TRP A 291 -24.91 -11.14 4.28
N HIS A 292 -24.63 -12.44 4.46
CA HIS A 292 -23.47 -12.92 5.19
C HIS A 292 -22.16 -12.52 4.50
N PRO A 293 -21.06 -12.33 5.27
CA PRO A 293 -19.74 -12.07 4.70
C PRO A 293 -19.22 -13.20 3.82
N GLU A 294 -19.45 -14.44 4.23
CA GLU A 294 -19.07 -15.66 3.51
C GLU A 294 -19.91 -15.83 2.25
N THR A 295 -19.25 -16.14 1.14
CA THR A 295 -19.87 -16.30 -0.18
C THR A 295 -19.36 -17.58 -0.82
N LEU A 296 -20.28 -18.44 -1.30
CA LEU A 296 -19.93 -19.66 -2.01
C LEU A 296 -19.80 -19.36 -3.50
N ILE A 297 -18.69 -19.78 -4.12
CA ILE A 297 -18.33 -19.42 -5.50
C ILE A 297 -17.99 -20.68 -6.29
N LEU A 298 -18.61 -20.80 -7.46
CA LEU A 298 -18.29 -21.82 -8.46
C LEU A 298 -17.56 -21.15 -9.63
N GLN A 299 -16.45 -21.76 -10.06
CA GLN A 299 -15.65 -21.30 -11.19
C GLN A 299 -15.69 -22.35 -12.31
N CYS A 300 -15.83 -21.91 -13.57
CA CYS A 300 -16.05 -22.82 -14.71
C CYS A 300 -14.97 -23.90 -14.94
N CYS A 301 -13.75 -23.68 -14.45
CA CYS A 301 -12.61 -24.58 -14.63
C CYS A 301 -12.06 -25.16 -13.32
N ASN A 302 -12.75 -24.93 -12.19
CA ASN A 302 -12.41 -25.54 -10.92
C ASN A 302 -13.61 -26.36 -10.43
N PRO A 303 -13.47 -27.70 -10.29
CA PRO A 303 -14.57 -28.53 -9.81
C PRO A 303 -14.93 -28.22 -8.35
N ASP A 304 -13.99 -27.77 -7.53
CA ASP A 304 -14.23 -27.55 -6.11
C ASP A 304 -14.78 -26.14 -5.84
N PRO A 305 -15.91 -26.02 -5.14
CA PRO A 305 -16.42 -24.71 -4.74
C PRO A 305 -15.49 -24.03 -3.74
N GLN A 306 -15.49 -22.71 -3.74
CA GLN A 306 -14.71 -21.90 -2.81
C GLN A 306 -15.61 -21.03 -1.94
N ILE A 307 -15.25 -20.88 -0.66
CA ILE A 307 -15.84 -19.89 0.22
C ILE A 307 -14.89 -18.69 0.29
N VAL A 308 -15.40 -17.52 -0.06
CA VAL A 308 -14.67 -16.25 -0.02
C VAL A 308 -15.41 -15.29 0.91
N SER A 309 -14.70 -14.73 1.89
CA SER A 309 -15.23 -13.73 2.83
C SER A 309 -14.96 -12.31 2.32
N LEU A 310 -15.48 -11.30 3.03
CA LEU A 310 -15.17 -9.89 2.79
C LEU A 310 -13.65 -9.63 2.75
N PRO A 311 -13.15 -8.85 1.78
CA PRO A 311 -11.78 -8.39 1.80
C PRO A 311 -11.55 -7.51 3.04
N ARG A 312 -10.32 -7.47 3.54
CA ARG A 312 -9.98 -6.58 4.65
C ARG A 312 -10.18 -5.13 4.24
N ASN A 313 -10.82 -4.37 5.13
CA ASN A 313 -11.03 -2.94 4.94
C ASN A 313 -9.68 -2.21 4.81
N SER A 314 -9.56 -1.28 3.86
CA SER A 314 -8.33 -0.50 3.62
C SER A 314 -7.82 0.21 4.87
N MET A 315 -8.73 0.70 5.72
CA MET A 315 -8.42 1.37 6.99
C MET A 315 -7.85 0.43 8.06
N GLU A 316 -8.05 -0.88 7.92
CA GLU A 316 -7.51 -1.90 8.84
C GLU A 316 -6.11 -2.37 8.43
N LYS A 317 -5.61 -1.98 7.24
CA LYS A 317 -4.32 -2.44 6.70
C LYS A 317 -3.12 -1.66 7.26
N VAL A 318 -3.18 -1.36 8.55
CA VAL A 318 -2.17 -0.62 9.32
C VAL A 318 -1.63 -1.45 10.49
N SER A 319 -0.47 -1.07 11.02
CA SER A 319 0.08 -1.76 12.19
C SER A 319 -0.70 -1.38 13.45
N ASP A 320 -1.65 -2.23 13.83
CA ASP A 320 -2.47 -1.99 15.00
C ASP A 320 -1.79 -2.37 16.33
N LEU A 321 -2.22 -1.74 17.42
CA LEU A 321 -1.79 -2.05 18.78
C LEU A 321 -2.77 -3.03 19.43
N PRO A 322 -2.29 -3.97 20.25
CA PRO A 322 -3.18 -4.76 21.10
C PRO A 322 -4.04 -3.84 22.00
N PRO A 323 -5.30 -4.23 22.33
CA PRO A 323 -6.24 -3.37 23.06
C PRO A 323 -5.69 -2.76 24.36
N LYS A 324 -4.92 -3.54 25.13
CA LYS A 324 -4.27 -3.06 26.36
C LYS A 324 -3.27 -1.93 26.09
N ALA A 325 -2.39 -2.10 25.11
CA ALA A 325 -1.39 -1.09 24.75
C ALA A 325 -2.04 0.17 24.15
N ALA A 326 -3.12 0.00 23.38
CA ALA A 326 -3.92 1.12 22.88
C ALA A 326 -4.57 1.91 24.03
N SER A 327 -5.18 1.21 25.00
CA SER A 327 -5.78 1.81 26.21
C SER A 327 -4.76 2.59 27.05
N GLU A 328 -3.57 2.04 27.27
CA GLU A 328 -2.48 2.71 27.98
C GLU A 328 -2.07 4.02 27.28
N LYS A 329 -1.94 4.01 25.95
CA LYS A 329 -1.63 5.21 25.17
C LYS A 329 -2.75 6.24 25.19
N LEU A 330 -4.01 5.82 25.11
CA LEU A 330 -5.18 6.71 25.21
C LEU A 330 -5.20 7.43 26.56
N ASN A 331 -5.05 6.68 27.65
CA ASN A 331 -5.03 7.24 29.00
C ASN A 331 -3.86 8.23 29.18
N TYR A 332 -2.69 7.89 28.65
CA TYR A 332 -1.54 8.79 28.65
C TYR A 332 -1.82 10.08 27.87
N MET A 333 -2.40 9.99 26.68
CA MET A 333 -2.78 11.15 25.87
C MET A 333 -3.77 12.05 26.61
N LEU A 334 -4.88 11.49 27.10
CA LEU A 334 -5.92 12.26 27.79
C LEU A 334 -5.39 12.98 29.04
N LYS A 335 -4.48 12.35 29.79
CA LYS A 335 -3.86 12.94 30.99
C LYS A 335 -2.87 14.06 30.66
N ASN A 336 -2.09 13.89 29.60
CA ASN A 336 -0.89 14.71 29.35
C ASN A 336 -1.00 15.67 28.18
N MET A 337 -2.02 15.59 27.32
CA MET A 337 -2.21 16.52 26.22
C MET A 337 -2.44 17.94 26.74
N ARG A 338 -1.80 18.94 26.11
CA ARG A 338 -1.83 20.34 26.56
C ARG A 338 -2.29 21.33 25.49
N LEU A 339 -3.07 20.87 24.50
CA LEU A 339 -3.71 21.78 23.55
C LEU A 339 -4.71 22.71 24.25
N HIS A 340 -4.78 23.97 23.81
CA HIS A 340 -5.83 24.89 24.24
C HIS A 340 -7.22 24.39 23.83
N ARG A 341 -8.27 24.89 24.49
CA ARG A 341 -9.65 24.39 24.33
C ARG A 341 -10.13 24.38 22.87
N ASP A 342 -9.92 25.47 22.14
CA ASP A 342 -10.36 25.60 20.74
C ASP A 342 -9.57 24.66 19.82
N GLU A 343 -8.27 24.51 20.07
CA GLU A 343 -7.37 23.61 19.35
C GLU A 343 -7.69 22.14 19.64
N LEU A 344 -8.08 21.82 20.87
CA LEU A 344 -8.54 20.48 21.27
C LEU A 344 -9.87 20.14 20.60
N SER A 345 -10.79 21.09 20.49
CA SER A 345 -12.06 20.92 19.75
C SER A 345 -11.80 20.65 18.27
N LYS A 346 -10.91 21.44 17.65
CA LYS A 346 -10.47 21.23 16.27
C LYS A 346 -9.82 19.86 16.07
N PHE A 347 -8.93 19.45 16.99
CA PHE A 347 -8.32 18.12 16.97
C PHE A 347 -9.37 17.01 17.11
N GLY A 348 -10.33 17.16 18.04
CA GLY A 348 -11.45 16.23 18.22
C GLY A 348 -12.25 16.03 16.95
N ARG A 349 -12.59 17.11 16.23
CA ARG A 349 -13.29 17.02 14.94
C ARG A 349 -12.51 16.24 13.88
N VAL A 350 -11.18 16.36 13.88
CA VAL A 350 -10.32 15.57 12.96
C VAL A 350 -10.32 14.09 13.35
N VAL A 351 -10.32 13.78 14.66
CA VAL A 351 -10.47 12.42 15.17
C VAL A 351 -11.85 11.83 14.82
N ASP A 352 -12.92 12.64 14.83
CA ASP A 352 -14.25 12.21 14.41
C ASP A 352 -14.25 11.78 12.93
N PHE A 353 -13.66 12.59 12.04
CA PHE A 353 -13.53 12.22 10.61
C PHE A 353 -12.66 10.98 10.40
N HIS A 354 -11.61 10.80 11.20
CA HIS A 354 -10.81 9.57 11.19
C HIS A 354 -11.66 8.37 11.61
N GLY A 355 -12.43 8.46 12.69
CA GLY A 355 -13.35 7.41 13.14
C GLY A 355 -14.45 7.09 12.13
N LEU A 356 -14.98 8.09 11.44
CA LEU A 356 -15.93 7.90 10.33
C LEU A 356 -15.30 7.14 9.16
N ALA A 357 -14.04 7.43 8.82
CA ALA A 357 -13.33 6.66 7.79
C ALA A 357 -13.14 5.19 8.22
N VAL A 358 -12.71 4.94 9.47
CA VAL A 358 -12.49 3.57 9.97
C VAL A 358 -13.76 2.73 10.00
N THR A 359 -14.89 3.32 10.40
CA THR A 359 -16.16 2.59 10.59
C THR A 359 -17.00 2.44 9.32
N ASN A 360 -16.72 3.22 8.28
CA ASN A 360 -17.42 3.12 7.00
C ASN A 360 -16.83 1.99 6.13
N SER A 361 -17.68 1.20 5.48
CA SER A 361 -17.27 0.16 4.54
C SER A 361 -17.12 0.65 3.10
N ASP A 362 -17.71 1.81 2.76
CA ASP A 362 -17.67 2.38 1.42
C ASP A 362 -16.34 3.14 1.18
N PRO A 363 -15.52 2.68 0.21
CA PRO A 363 -14.20 3.28 -0.05
C PRO A 363 -14.24 4.77 -0.43
N GLU A 364 -15.30 5.23 -1.11
CA GLU A 364 -15.44 6.63 -1.50
C GLU A 364 -15.58 7.51 -0.26
N ASN A 365 -16.46 7.13 0.65
CA ASN A 365 -16.69 7.83 1.91
C ASN A 365 -15.48 7.77 2.85
N GLN A 366 -14.72 6.68 2.84
CA GLN A 366 -13.43 6.60 3.54
C GLN A 366 -12.46 7.66 3.04
N LEU A 367 -12.26 7.73 1.72
CA LEU A 367 -11.34 8.69 1.11
C LEU A 367 -11.79 10.14 1.36
N MET A 368 -13.10 10.41 1.26
CA MET A 368 -13.67 11.73 1.55
C MET A 368 -13.43 12.14 3.00
N SER A 369 -13.69 11.25 3.96
CA SER A 369 -13.48 11.50 5.39
C SER A 369 -12.01 11.78 5.71
N LEU A 370 -11.08 10.99 5.15
CA LEU A 370 -9.64 11.20 5.29
C LEU A 370 -9.20 12.56 4.71
N TRP A 371 -9.72 12.94 3.54
CA TRP A 371 -9.38 14.21 2.92
C TRP A 371 -9.89 15.40 3.73
N ILE A 372 -11.13 15.34 4.22
CA ILE A 372 -11.71 16.38 5.08
C ILE A 372 -10.90 16.52 6.38
N ALA A 373 -10.46 15.40 6.97
CA ALA A 373 -9.60 15.39 8.14
C ALA A 373 -8.28 16.15 7.89
N LEU A 374 -7.60 15.88 6.77
CA LEU A 374 -6.38 16.59 6.37
C LEU A 374 -6.66 18.09 6.12
N GLU A 375 -7.73 18.41 5.39
CA GLU A 375 -8.12 19.80 5.09
C GLU A 375 -8.43 20.64 6.32
N ALA A 376 -9.06 20.02 7.32
CA ALA A 376 -9.39 20.65 8.59
C ALA A 376 -8.14 20.82 9.48
N LEU A 377 -7.23 19.84 9.46
CA LEU A 377 -6.05 19.84 10.32
C LEU A 377 -4.99 20.87 9.87
N VAL A 378 -4.71 20.96 8.58
CA VAL A 378 -3.65 21.82 8.02
C VAL A 378 -4.02 23.30 8.14
N PRO A 379 -3.18 24.14 8.78
CA PRO A 379 -3.42 25.58 8.88
C PRO A 379 -3.21 26.25 7.51
N MET A 380 -4.12 27.16 7.12
CA MET A 380 -3.97 27.94 5.89
C MET A 380 -3.01 29.10 6.12
N LYS A 381 -1.87 29.12 5.43
CA LYS A 381 -0.85 30.16 5.57
C LYS A 381 -0.92 31.23 4.47
N SER A 382 -1.52 30.95 3.30
CA SER A 382 -1.48 31.86 2.15
C SER A 382 -2.71 31.81 1.23
N LYS A 383 -2.71 32.63 0.16
CA LYS A 383 -3.68 32.58 -0.96
C LYS A 383 -3.36 31.47 -1.99
N ARG A 384 -2.41 30.57 -1.72
CA ARG A 384 -2.07 29.44 -2.61
C ARG A 384 -3.23 28.43 -2.69
N SER A 385 -3.12 27.50 -3.64
CA SER A 385 -4.10 26.43 -3.79
C SER A 385 -4.14 25.54 -2.53
N LYS A 386 -5.33 25.07 -2.15
CA LYS A 386 -5.55 24.24 -0.95
C LYS A 386 -4.65 22.99 -0.92
N ILE A 387 -4.42 22.39 -2.09
CA ILE A 387 -3.56 21.22 -2.24
C ILE A 387 -2.09 21.53 -1.94
N THR A 388 -1.58 22.69 -2.37
CA THR A 388 -0.21 23.12 -2.08
C THR A 388 -0.01 23.30 -0.57
N GLU A 389 -0.98 23.92 0.12
CA GLU A 389 -0.93 24.09 1.57
C GLU A 389 -0.91 22.73 2.30
N ILE A 390 -1.71 21.75 1.84
CA ILE A 390 -1.69 20.40 2.41
C ILE A 390 -0.34 19.73 2.21
N ILE A 391 0.22 19.78 0.99
CA ILE A 391 1.54 19.19 0.71
C ILE A 391 2.60 19.83 1.60
N ASP A 392 2.69 21.17 1.61
CA ASP A 392 3.67 21.92 2.39
C ASP A 392 3.52 21.67 3.90
N GLY A 393 2.29 21.45 4.37
CA GLY A 393 2.00 21.15 5.77
C GLY A 393 2.28 19.71 6.18
N VAL A 394 2.01 18.72 5.32
CA VAL A 394 2.11 17.29 5.64
C VAL A 394 3.55 16.79 5.49
N ILE A 395 4.26 17.18 4.42
CA ILE A 395 5.61 16.68 4.11
C ILE A 395 6.58 16.75 5.31
N PRO A 396 6.67 17.84 6.09
CA PRO A 396 7.57 17.90 7.24
C PRO A 396 7.36 16.80 8.29
N PHE A 397 6.11 16.39 8.54
CA PHE A 397 5.80 15.29 9.45
C PHE A 397 6.27 13.95 8.92
N ILE A 398 6.00 13.69 7.63
CA ILE A 398 6.37 12.44 6.96
C ILE A 398 7.89 12.29 6.93
N THR A 399 8.60 13.33 6.50
CA THR A 399 10.06 13.36 6.42
C THR A 399 10.72 13.13 7.77
N THR A 400 10.27 13.83 8.80
CA THR A 400 10.85 13.73 10.15
C THR A 400 10.69 12.32 10.72
N ASN A 401 9.62 11.60 10.34
CA ASN A 401 9.37 10.24 10.80
C ASN A 401 10.03 9.15 9.94
N TYR A 402 10.38 9.44 8.69
CA TYR A 402 10.68 8.42 7.67
C TYR A 402 11.79 7.44 8.06
N VAL A 403 12.99 7.94 8.38
CA VAL A 403 14.15 7.07 8.70
C VAL A 403 13.86 6.25 9.96
N ASN A 404 13.34 6.87 11.02
CA ASN A 404 12.97 6.15 12.25
C ASN A 404 11.90 5.07 12.00
N ARG A 405 10.88 5.33 11.18
CA ARG A 405 9.84 4.33 10.81
C ARG A 405 10.46 3.11 10.12
N ILE A 406 11.34 3.35 9.15
CA ILE A 406 12.06 2.29 8.42
C ILE A 406 12.91 1.43 9.35
N PHE A 407 13.67 2.05 10.26
CA PHE A 407 14.51 1.31 11.21
C PHE A 407 13.71 0.58 12.28
N ARG A 408 12.63 1.19 12.82
CA ARG A 408 11.74 0.50 13.76
C ARG A 408 11.10 -0.72 13.14
N LYS A 409 10.62 -0.62 11.89
CA LYS A 409 10.05 -1.76 11.16
C LYS A 409 11.10 -2.86 10.95
N THR A 410 12.31 -2.48 10.52
CA THR A 410 13.42 -3.42 10.27
C THR A 410 13.84 -4.11 11.57
N MET A 411 13.97 -3.37 12.66
CA MET A 411 14.28 -3.91 13.99
C MET A 411 13.21 -4.88 14.46
N ASN A 412 11.93 -4.53 14.32
CA ASN A 412 10.82 -5.43 14.69
C ASN A 412 10.85 -6.73 13.89
N ASP A 413 11.15 -6.67 12.59
CA ASP A 413 11.25 -7.85 11.75
C ASP A 413 12.48 -8.72 12.14
N LEU A 414 13.62 -8.11 12.50
CA LEU A 414 14.80 -8.83 13.01
C LEU A 414 14.56 -9.48 14.39
N ILE A 415 13.86 -8.78 15.30
CA ILE A 415 13.47 -9.33 16.60
C ILE A 415 12.56 -10.55 16.42
N ARG A 416 11.59 -10.46 15.48
CA ARG A 416 10.68 -11.57 15.15
C ARG A 416 11.42 -12.76 14.55
N TRP A 417 12.48 -12.52 13.79
CA TRP A 417 13.33 -13.57 13.24
C TRP A 417 14.15 -14.26 14.33
N ASN A 418 15.01 -13.51 15.03
CA ASN A 418 15.84 -14.06 16.10
C ASN A 418 16.26 -12.96 17.09
N ARG A 419 15.45 -12.75 18.13
CA ARG A 419 15.69 -11.74 19.17
C ARG A 419 17.04 -11.89 19.88
N ARG A 420 17.49 -13.13 20.16
CA ARG A 420 18.72 -13.37 20.91
C ARG A 420 19.94 -12.99 20.06
N GLU A 421 19.94 -13.44 18.81
CA GLU A 421 21.04 -13.20 17.90
C GLU A 421 21.20 -11.72 17.57
N ILE A 422 20.11 -11.02 17.24
CA ILE A 422 20.19 -9.59 16.96
C ILE A 422 20.60 -8.77 18.19
N ALA A 423 20.16 -9.16 19.40
CA ALA A 423 20.56 -8.48 20.62
C ALA A 423 22.06 -8.63 20.89
N ARG A 424 22.63 -9.82 20.60
CA ARG A 424 24.06 -10.09 20.70
C ARG A 424 24.86 -9.20 19.74
N ILE A 425 24.53 -9.21 18.45
CA ILE A 425 25.26 -8.40 17.44
C ILE A 425 25.18 -6.90 17.75
N LEU A 426 24.00 -6.40 18.17
CA LEU A 426 23.83 -4.97 18.48
C LEU A 426 24.49 -4.53 19.79
N HIS A 427 24.79 -5.45 20.70
CA HIS A 427 25.53 -5.15 21.91
C HIS A 427 26.95 -4.64 21.58
N ASP A 428 27.57 -5.22 20.56
CA ASP A 428 28.96 -4.94 20.17
C ASP A 428 29.11 -3.67 19.31
N VAL A 429 27.99 -3.03 18.95
CA VAL A 429 28.01 -1.68 18.36
C VAL A 429 28.42 -0.67 19.42
N ALA A 430 29.56 0.01 19.20
CA ALA A 430 30.18 0.95 20.13
C ALA A 430 29.35 2.24 20.34
N LEU A 431 28.37 2.17 21.23
CA LEU A 431 27.50 3.27 21.64
C LEU A 431 27.25 3.22 23.15
N ASP A 432 26.87 4.36 23.73
CA ASP A 432 26.36 4.47 25.11
C ASP A 432 25.32 3.36 25.39
N GLY A 433 25.40 2.75 26.58
CA GLY A 433 24.44 1.75 27.06
C GLY A 433 22.99 2.23 27.05
N ARG A 434 22.74 3.55 27.10
CA ARG A 434 21.39 4.13 26.98
C ARG A 434 20.86 4.23 25.54
N ALA A 435 21.69 3.95 24.53
CA ALA A 435 21.29 4.04 23.12
C ALA A 435 20.21 2.98 22.79
N SER A 436 19.14 3.42 22.12
CA SER A 436 18.06 2.53 21.68
C SER A 436 18.56 1.47 20.69
N LEU A 437 17.89 0.31 20.63
CA LEU A 437 18.19 -0.73 19.64
C LEU A 437 18.07 -0.21 18.20
N THR A 438 17.12 0.68 17.94
CA THR A 438 16.96 1.36 16.65
C THR A 438 18.19 2.18 16.28
N LYS A 439 18.76 2.91 17.25
CA LYS A 439 19.99 3.70 17.06
C LYS A 439 21.20 2.78 16.84
N ARG A 440 21.31 1.69 17.58
CA ARG A 440 22.35 0.67 17.36
C ARG A 440 22.25 0.07 15.95
N LEU A 441 21.06 -0.25 15.48
CA LEU A 441 20.83 -0.75 14.12
C LEU A 441 21.17 0.30 13.04
N PHE A 442 20.85 1.58 13.28
CA PHE A 442 21.28 2.67 12.41
C PHE A 442 22.81 2.72 12.30
N HIS A 443 23.50 2.63 13.44
CA HIS A 443 24.96 2.66 13.47
C HIS A 443 25.59 1.43 12.80
N LEU A 444 25.04 0.24 13.06
CA LEU A 444 25.44 -1.00 12.40
C LEU A 444 25.35 -0.86 10.87
N THR A 445 24.31 -0.21 10.35
CA THR A 445 24.07 -0.09 8.90
C THR A 445 24.82 1.04 8.22
N ALA A 446 24.90 2.22 8.84
CA ALA A 446 25.38 3.45 8.21
C ALA A 446 26.90 3.68 8.33
N PHE A 447 27.57 3.09 9.33
CA PHE A 447 28.97 3.40 9.66
C PHE A 447 29.90 2.29 9.21
N LYS A 448 30.99 2.64 8.51
CA LYS A 448 31.91 1.68 7.91
C LYS A 448 32.61 0.81 8.96
N GLU A 449 32.88 1.36 10.14
CA GLU A 449 33.53 0.70 11.28
C GLU A 449 32.78 -0.56 11.75
N ASN A 450 31.48 -0.65 11.47
CA ASN A 450 30.66 -1.82 11.81
C ASN A 450 30.53 -2.85 10.66
N GLU A 451 31.43 -2.82 9.67
CA GLU A 451 31.38 -3.74 8.51
C GLU A 451 31.46 -5.22 8.90
N ASP A 452 32.35 -5.56 9.83
CA ASP A 452 32.49 -6.94 10.31
C ASP A 452 31.21 -7.43 11.02
N LEU A 453 30.61 -6.59 11.87
CA LEU A 453 29.33 -6.88 12.51
C LEU A 453 28.17 -7.01 11.50
N ARG A 454 28.20 -6.23 10.41
CA ARG A 454 27.23 -6.41 9.30
C ARG A 454 27.43 -7.74 8.60
N ASN A 455 28.67 -8.12 8.32
CA ASN A 455 29.00 -9.39 7.67
C ASN A 455 28.59 -10.57 8.56
N GLU A 456 28.82 -10.46 9.88
CA GLU A 456 28.32 -11.41 10.85
C GLU A 456 26.78 -11.54 10.80
N LEU A 457 26.06 -10.41 10.79
CA LEU A 457 24.60 -10.42 10.64
C LEU A 457 24.18 -11.09 9.32
N PHE A 458 24.85 -10.80 8.21
CA PHE A 458 24.54 -11.43 6.92
C PHE A 458 24.75 -12.95 6.95
N ASN A 459 25.79 -13.42 7.64
CA ASN A 459 26.06 -14.85 7.81
C ASN A 459 25.00 -15.51 8.69
N SER A 460 24.55 -14.84 9.77
CA SER A 460 23.49 -15.37 10.64
C SER A 460 22.14 -15.43 9.94
N LEU A 461 21.83 -14.48 9.03
CA LEU A 461 20.56 -14.45 8.29
C LEU A 461 20.40 -15.59 7.29
N ARG A 462 21.49 -16.17 6.76
CA ARG A 462 21.48 -17.32 5.82
C ARG A 462 20.47 -17.12 4.67
N ASP A 463 19.48 -18.00 4.59
CA ASP A 463 18.43 -18.06 3.57
C ASP A 463 17.33 -17.00 3.74
N PHE A 464 17.46 -16.10 4.73
CA PHE A 464 16.59 -14.94 4.86
C PHE A 464 17.00 -13.82 3.89
N GLU A 465 16.98 -14.14 2.60
CA GLU A 465 17.49 -13.31 1.52
C GLU A 465 16.90 -11.90 1.49
N LEU A 466 15.60 -11.80 1.76
CA LEU A 466 14.91 -10.51 1.77
C LEU A 466 15.39 -9.59 2.90
N MET A 467 15.69 -10.15 4.08
CA MET A 467 16.24 -9.36 5.17
C MET A 467 17.69 -8.94 4.90
N ARG A 468 18.51 -9.84 4.32
CA ARG A 468 19.88 -9.50 3.87
C ARG A 468 19.86 -8.35 2.89
N PHE A 469 19.00 -8.44 1.86
CA PHE A 469 18.84 -7.40 0.86
C PHE A 469 18.37 -6.07 1.45
N ARG A 470 17.45 -6.11 2.43
CA ARG A 470 16.98 -4.91 3.13
C ARG A 470 18.12 -4.21 3.88
N ILE A 471 18.89 -4.94 4.68
CA ILE A 471 20.00 -4.39 5.46
C ILE A 471 21.08 -3.83 4.52
N PHE A 472 21.39 -4.54 3.44
CA PHE A 472 22.29 -4.07 2.39
C PHE A 472 21.78 -2.76 1.75
N THR A 473 20.51 -2.68 1.36
CA THR A 473 19.92 -1.48 0.77
C THR A 473 19.96 -0.28 1.72
N LEU A 474 19.68 -0.50 3.01
CA LEU A 474 19.80 0.55 4.03
C LEU A 474 21.25 1.00 4.19
N SER A 475 22.20 0.08 4.22
CA SER A 475 23.62 0.42 4.28
C SER A 475 24.06 1.23 3.08
N GLU A 476 23.63 0.87 1.86
CA GLU A 476 23.94 1.65 0.65
C GLU A 476 23.34 3.06 0.69
N CYS A 477 22.07 3.19 1.07
CA CYS A 477 21.36 4.47 1.12
C CYS A 477 21.88 5.40 2.22
N LEU A 478 22.43 4.84 3.30
CA LEU A 478 22.87 5.58 4.49
C LEU A 478 24.39 5.67 4.62
N SER A 479 25.14 5.19 3.63
CA SER A 479 26.60 5.18 3.68
C SER A 479 27.22 6.58 3.68
N SER A 480 26.46 7.62 3.31
CA SER A 480 26.93 9.01 3.37
C SER A 480 25.77 10.01 3.48
N PRO A 481 26.00 11.21 4.02
CA PRO A 481 24.99 12.25 4.11
C PRO A 481 24.31 12.58 2.78
N LYS A 482 25.08 12.62 1.68
CA LYS A 482 24.57 12.86 0.32
C LYS A 482 23.61 11.77 -0.15
N LYS A 483 23.90 10.49 0.12
CA LYS A 483 23.01 9.39 -0.24
C LYS A 483 21.76 9.38 0.63
N THR A 484 21.92 9.65 1.92
CA THR A 484 20.80 9.77 2.88
C THR A 484 19.85 10.91 2.46
N LYS A 485 20.39 12.06 2.05
CA LYS A 485 19.60 13.18 1.51
C LYS A 485 18.77 12.76 0.30
N LYS A 486 19.40 12.13 -0.70
CA LYS A 486 18.69 11.59 -1.87
C LYS A 486 17.62 10.56 -1.53
N PHE A 487 17.90 9.69 -0.55
CA PHE A 487 16.94 8.68 -0.07
C PHE A 487 15.68 9.33 0.54
N ILE A 488 15.84 10.41 1.29
CA ILE A 488 14.75 11.18 1.88
C ILE A 488 14.00 12.00 0.82
N GLU A 489 14.71 12.74 -0.05
CA GLU A 489 14.10 13.55 -1.12
C GLU A 489 13.26 12.71 -2.08
N LYS A 490 13.73 11.50 -2.43
CA LYS A 490 12.96 10.56 -3.24
C LYS A 490 11.67 10.10 -2.54
N HIS A 491 11.66 10.03 -1.21
CA HIS A 491 10.43 9.74 -0.47
C HIS A 491 9.49 10.95 -0.46
N GLU A 492 9.99 12.17 -0.20
CA GLU A 492 9.19 13.40 -0.24
C GLU A 492 8.50 13.60 -1.59
N LEU A 493 9.22 13.38 -2.69
CA LEU A 493 8.68 13.51 -4.04
C LEU A 493 7.55 12.50 -4.28
N ARG A 494 7.72 11.24 -3.88
CA ARG A 494 6.68 10.21 -3.98
C ARG A 494 5.44 10.56 -3.16
N VAL A 495 5.62 11.02 -1.92
CA VAL A 495 4.50 11.45 -1.05
C VAL A 495 3.77 12.63 -1.67
N THR A 496 4.50 13.59 -2.25
CA THR A 496 3.92 14.74 -2.97
C THR A 496 3.01 14.29 -4.11
N TRP A 497 3.47 13.38 -4.97
CA TRP A 497 2.65 12.83 -6.05
C TRP A 497 1.44 12.05 -5.51
N GLN A 498 1.59 11.28 -4.43
CA GLN A 498 0.47 10.57 -3.82
C GLN A 498 -0.58 11.51 -3.22
N ILE A 499 -0.21 12.58 -2.53
CA ILE A 499 -1.17 13.60 -2.05
C ILE A 499 -1.91 14.24 -3.22
N ARG A 500 -1.21 14.50 -4.34
CA ARG A 500 -1.85 14.99 -5.56
C ARG A 500 -2.83 14.00 -6.15
N ARG A 501 -2.50 12.71 -6.16
CA ARG A 501 -3.40 11.64 -6.59
C ARG A 501 -4.64 11.52 -5.70
N ILE A 502 -4.48 11.61 -4.37
CA ILE A 502 -5.60 11.64 -3.41
C ILE A 502 -6.55 12.80 -3.76
N TYR A 503 -6.01 14.01 -3.96
CA TYR A 503 -6.82 15.18 -4.34
C TYR A 503 -7.57 14.98 -5.66
N ARG A 504 -6.89 14.51 -6.71
CA ARG A 504 -7.53 14.27 -8.02
C ARG A 504 -8.62 13.22 -7.93
N THR A 505 -8.38 12.13 -7.19
CA THR A 505 -9.34 11.04 -6.99
C THR A 505 -10.56 11.53 -6.23
N ARG A 506 -10.36 12.29 -5.16
CA ARG A 506 -11.43 12.97 -4.41
C ARG A 506 -12.29 13.84 -5.33
N ASN A 507 -11.67 14.66 -6.18
CA ASN A 507 -12.42 15.50 -7.12
C ASN A 507 -13.17 14.67 -8.17
N LEU A 508 -12.57 13.57 -8.66
CA LEU A 508 -13.23 12.67 -9.60
C LEU A 508 -14.50 12.07 -8.99
N ILE A 509 -14.43 11.57 -7.76
CA ILE A 509 -15.58 11.00 -7.03
C ILE A 509 -16.67 12.07 -6.89
N VAL A 510 -16.32 13.25 -6.33
CA VAL A 510 -17.28 14.33 -6.08
C VAL A 510 -17.95 14.84 -7.36
N HIS A 511 -17.21 14.96 -8.47
CA HIS A 511 -17.73 15.59 -9.70
C HIS A 511 -18.32 14.61 -10.70
N THR A 512 -17.98 13.32 -10.64
CA THR A 512 -18.39 12.34 -11.66
C THR A 512 -19.05 11.08 -11.10
N GLY A 513 -18.99 10.86 -9.78
CA GLY A 513 -19.42 9.60 -9.15
C GLY A 513 -18.62 8.39 -9.64
N ARG A 514 -17.40 8.61 -10.15
CA ARG A 514 -16.53 7.54 -10.65
C ARG A 514 -15.41 7.26 -9.65
N THR A 515 -15.19 5.98 -9.42
CA THR A 515 -14.15 5.48 -8.54
C THR A 515 -13.06 4.76 -9.32
N PRO A 516 -11.78 5.15 -9.19
CA PRO A 516 -10.67 4.42 -9.77
C PRO A 516 -10.56 3.01 -9.18
N SER A 517 -10.12 2.05 -9.99
CA SER A 517 -9.83 0.69 -9.52
C SER A 517 -8.75 0.65 -8.43
N SER A 518 -7.88 1.67 -8.37
CA SER A 518 -6.80 1.79 -7.41
C SER A 518 -7.18 2.57 -6.13
N ILE A 519 -8.46 2.69 -5.77
CA ILE A 519 -8.89 3.48 -4.62
C ILE A 519 -8.33 2.95 -3.28
N SER A 520 -8.23 1.64 -3.09
CA SER A 520 -7.78 1.06 -1.82
C SER A 520 -6.34 1.46 -1.46
N PRO A 521 -5.32 1.35 -2.36
CA PRO A 521 -4.00 1.92 -2.11
C PRO A 521 -4.00 3.42 -1.80
N ILE A 522 -4.91 4.20 -2.40
CA ILE A 522 -5.01 5.65 -2.17
C ILE A 522 -5.51 5.92 -0.73
N ILE A 523 -6.50 5.16 -0.27
CA ILE A 523 -7.01 5.20 1.11
C ILE A 523 -5.91 4.80 2.09
N GLU A 524 -5.22 3.68 1.84
CA GLU A 524 -4.13 3.19 2.71
C GLU A 524 -3.02 4.25 2.89
N ASN A 525 -2.61 4.94 1.81
CA ASN A 525 -1.63 6.02 1.89
C ASN A 525 -2.18 7.26 2.59
N GLY A 526 -3.42 7.67 2.29
CA GLY A 526 -4.07 8.81 2.93
C GLY A 526 -4.21 8.63 4.45
N HIS A 527 -4.55 7.41 4.87
CA HIS A 527 -4.63 7.01 6.27
C HIS A 527 -3.25 7.03 6.93
N ASP A 528 -2.21 6.45 6.32
CA ASP A 528 -0.84 6.48 6.86
C ASP A 528 -0.31 7.91 7.03
N TYR A 529 -0.62 8.81 6.10
CA TYR A 529 -0.21 10.21 6.21
C TYR A 529 -0.93 10.94 7.35
N LEU A 530 -2.26 10.76 7.45
CA LEU A 530 -3.05 11.37 8.52
C LEU A 530 -2.60 10.87 9.89
N ASP A 531 -2.42 9.56 10.05
CA ASP A 531 -1.95 8.94 11.31
C ASP A 531 -0.58 9.49 11.73
N GLN A 532 0.36 9.65 10.79
CA GLN A 532 1.66 10.22 11.10
C GLN A 532 1.56 11.65 11.62
N VAL A 533 0.71 12.49 11.01
CA VAL A 533 0.51 13.87 11.46
C VAL A 533 -0.15 13.87 12.84
N LEU A 534 -1.26 13.16 13.01
CA LEU A 534 -2.01 13.09 14.28
C LEU A 534 -1.15 12.56 15.43
N LEU A 535 -0.47 11.43 15.24
CA LEU A 535 0.36 10.82 16.28
C LEU A 535 1.57 11.70 16.61
N THR A 536 2.11 12.45 15.65
CA THR A 536 3.20 13.39 15.92
C THR A 536 2.70 14.61 16.71
N ILE A 537 1.52 15.16 16.39
CA ILE A 537 0.87 16.22 17.18
C ILE A 537 0.63 15.74 18.62
N VAL A 538 0.12 14.52 18.80
CA VAL A 538 -0.05 13.91 20.13
C VAL A 538 1.30 13.81 20.86
N ARG A 539 2.34 13.31 20.20
CA ARG A 539 3.69 13.24 20.81
C ARG A 539 4.22 14.62 21.18
N MET A 540 4.05 15.64 20.33
CA MET A 540 4.52 17.00 20.63
C MET A 540 3.75 17.62 21.79
N SER A 541 2.44 17.43 21.84
CA SER A 541 1.57 18.00 22.89
C SER A 541 1.71 17.31 24.25
N THR A 542 2.25 16.08 24.26
CA THR A 542 2.53 15.29 25.47
C THR A 542 4.02 15.25 25.84
N SER A 543 4.89 15.81 25.00
CA SER A 543 6.35 15.87 25.23
C SER A 543 6.74 16.83 26.35
N ASN A 544 8.04 16.97 26.61
CA ASN A 544 8.57 18.04 27.46
C ASN A 544 8.25 19.45 26.94
N TYR A 545 8.10 19.63 25.63
CA TYR A 545 7.82 20.94 25.02
C TYR A 545 6.36 21.37 25.18
N LYS A 546 5.42 20.40 25.24
CA LYS A 546 3.98 20.64 25.49
C LYS A 546 3.39 21.71 24.58
N ILE A 547 3.42 21.50 23.26
CA ILE A 547 2.75 22.42 22.34
C ILE A 547 1.29 22.64 22.75
N GLN A 548 0.81 23.86 22.53
CA GLN A 548 -0.52 24.31 22.92
C GLN A 548 -1.46 24.52 21.73
N THR A 549 -0.91 24.62 20.52
CA THR A 549 -1.71 24.81 19.29
C THR A 549 -1.26 23.89 18.15
N ILE A 550 -2.18 23.55 17.24
CA ILE A 550 -1.87 22.77 16.05
C ILE A 550 -0.86 23.52 15.15
N PRO A 551 -0.98 24.85 14.89
CA PRO A 551 0.02 25.59 14.13
C PRO A 551 1.45 25.47 14.68
N GLN A 552 1.64 25.42 16.01
CA GLN A 552 2.96 25.18 16.61
C GLN A 552 3.52 23.81 16.21
N ALA A 553 2.68 22.77 16.10
CA ALA A 553 3.12 21.45 15.65
C ALA A 553 3.66 21.48 14.22
N PHE A 554 2.93 22.16 13.31
CA PHE A 554 3.33 22.30 11.91
C PHE A 554 4.64 23.09 11.76
N GLU A 555 4.81 24.13 12.56
CA GLU A 555 6.05 24.91 12.58
C GLU A 555 7.23 24.10 13.11
N LEU A 556 7.06 23.38 14.23
CA LEU A 556 8.09 22.50 14.77
C LEU A 556 8.47 21.38 13.81
N ALA A 557 7.49 20.77 13.12
CA ALA A 557 7.76 19.75 12.10
C ALA A 557 8.59 20.34 10.93
N SER A 558 8.29 21.58 10.51
CA SER A 558 9.06 22.29 9.49
C SER A 558 10.50 22.55 9.94
N ILE A 559 10.69 23.03 11.17
CA ILE A 559 12.02 23.23 11.78
C ILE A 559 12.78 21.90 11.91
N ALA A 560 12.09 20.81 12.26
CA ALA A 560 12.68 19.47 12.37
C ALA A 560 13.22 18.99 11.02
N ARG A 561 12.41 19.13 9.97
CA ARG A 561 12.79 18.83 8.59
C ARG A 561 14.01 19.65 8.17
N GLU A 562 14.02 20.96 8.42
CA GLU A 562 15.19 21.80 8.12
C GLU A 562 16.45 21.36 8.86
N LYS A 563 16.34 20.97 10.14
CA LYS A 563 17.47 20.45 10.92
C LYS A 563 18.04 19.17 10.29
N ILE A 564 17.20 18.28 9.79
CA ILE A 564 17.63 17.08 9.05
C ILE A 564 18.46 17.48 7.82
N PHE A 565 17.95 18.37 6.97
CA PHE A 565 18.66 18.76 5.75
C PHE A 565 19.94 19.55 6.04
N ARG A 566 19.94 20.45 7.03
CA ARG A 566 21.15 21.14 7.48
C ARG A 566 22.21 20.18 7.99
N TYR A 567 21.83 19.15 8.74
CA TYR A 567 22.74 18.09 9.17
C TYR A 567 23.34 17.36 7.96
N LEU A 568 22.50 16.98 6.99
CA LEU A 568 22.96 16.24 5.80
C LEU A 568 23.84 17.07 4.86
N GLU A 569 23.71 18.40 4.87
CA GLU A 569 24.55 19.32 4.10
C GLU A 569 25.87 19.66 4.79
N SER A 570 25.86 19.76 6.13
CA SER A 570 27.05 20.13 6.92
C SER A 570 27.97 18.96 7.29
N ALA A 571 27.48 17.72 7.27
CA ALA A 571 28.23 16.54 7.69
C ALA A 571 29.41 16.15 6.76
N GLY A 572 29.58 16.77 5.59
CA GLY A 572 30.65 16.43 4.65
C GLY A 572 30.46 15.03 4.04
N GLU A 573 31.54 14.23 3.96
CA GLU A 573 31.51 12.89 3.32
C GLU A 573 30.93 11.79 4.22
N ASN A 574 31.02 11.94 5.55
CA ASN A 574 30.67 10.89 6.52
C ASN A 574 29.64 11.38 7.55
N HIS A 575 28.82 10.47 8.07
CA HIS A 575 27.86 10.82 9.12
C HIS A 575 28.58 11.15 10.44
N ASN A 576 28.19 12.25 11.08
CA ASN A 576 28.61 12.53 12.45
C ASN A 576 27.78 11.66 13.43
N SER A 577 28.44 10.70 14.07
CA SER A 577 27.86 9.76 15.06
C SER A 577 27.08 10.45 16.19
N ALA A 578 27.57 11.59 16.68
CA ALA A 578 26.94 12.32 17.78
C ALA A 578 25.60 12.98 17.39
N GLN A 579 25.38 13.22 16.09
CA GLN A 579 24.22 13.98 15.59
C GLN A 579 23.18 13.11 14.86
N THR A 580 23.38 11.79 14.79
CA THR A 580 22.44 10.89 14.07
C THR A 580 21.05 10.83 14.70
N GLY A 581 20.88 11.29 15.94
CA GLY A 581 19.58 11.40 16.60
C GLY A 581 18.58 12.28 15.84
N VAL A 582 19.08 13.27 15.08
CA VAL A 582 18.25 14.12 14.21
C VAL A 582 17.53 13.29 13.14
N LEU A 583 18.18 12.28 12.55
CA LEU A 583 17.57 11.39 11.57
C LEU A 583 16.57 10.40 12.20
N LEU A 584 16.75 10.07 13.48
CA LEU A 584 15.92 9.09 14.19
C LEU A 584 14.73 9.73 14.93
N ASN A 585 14.45 11.01 14.67
CA ASN A 585 13.39 11.78 15.34
C ASN A 585 13.54 11.77 16.89
N GLU A 586 14.78 11.92 17.37
CA GLU A 586 15.14 12.03 18.79
C GLU A 586 15.15 13.51 19.24
N HIS A 587 14.18 14.31 18.77
CA HIS A 587 14.07 15.71 19.17
C HIS A 587 13.38 15.87 20.54
N GLU A 588 13.82 16.84 21.35
CA GLU A 588 13.22 17.10 22.67
C GLU A 588 11.70 17.34 22.61
N PHE A 589 11.22 17.99 21.56
CA PHE A 589 9.79 18.26 21.37
C PHE A 589 8.95 17.04 20.94
N VAL A 590 9.53 15.84 20.83
CA VAL A 590 8.79 14.59 20.62
C VAL A 590 9.13 13.50 21.64
N ILE A 591 9.96 13.81 22.62
CA ILE A 591 10.36 12.90 23.70
C ILE A 591 9.41 13.14 24.89
N PRO A 592 8.72 12.08 25.39
CA PRO A 592 7.89 12.21 26.58
C PRO A 592 8.74 12.56 27.82
N PRO A 593 8.18 13.21 28.84
CA PRO A 593 8.86 13.43 30.11
C PRO A 593 9.33 12.10 30.71
N SER A 594 10.56 12.11 31.24
CA SER A 594 11.19 10.98 31.93
C SER A 594 10.42 10.58 33.19
#